data_AF-A0A2G6LMG8-F1
#
_entry.id   AF-A0A2G6LMG8-F1
#
_cell.length_a   1.000
_cell.length_b   1.000
_cell.length_c   1.000
_cell.angle_alpha   90.00
_cell.angle_beta   90.00
_cell.angle_gamma   90.00
#
_symmetry.space_group_name_H-M   'P 1'
#
loop_
_entity.id
_entity.type
_entity.pdbx_description
1 polymer ?
#
loop_
_entity_poly.entity_id
_entity_poly.type
_entity_poly.pdbx_seq_one_letter_code
_entity_poly.pdbx_strand_id
1 'polypeptide(L)'
;MNALKSKNGNINILKSTPYGNNLTTDFAIAAIKGEGLGKDEYTDVLALSYSCTDYVGHNFGVSSKEIEDTYLRLDLDLQRLFEFLDEQVGIGEYTVFLTADHGAVEVPQFLMDNRVPAGYFNGKEFKEKVENFVTKRFGENIIEDISNEQIFLDHKKLKSLKLFPKKVQQILVDEIINYKHINKAYTASAMSSSYFDSEIEALLQRGYNQKRSGDVLFVLNPATISYSRTGSTHGSYMNYDTHVPFLLYGAGIRKGSSYEYVKIIDIAPTISALLGISFPNATFGQVRSEAFSR
;
A
#
# COMPACT_ATOMS: atom_id res chain seq x y z
N MET A 1 10.86 4.30 28.94
CA MET A 1 10.75 5.51 28.08
C MET A 1 11.57 6.72 28.55
N ASN A 2 11.54 7.10 29.84
CA ASN A 2 12.12 8.36 30.32
C ASN A 2 13.62 8.57 30.04
N ALA A 3 14.44 7.50 29.99
CA ALA A 3 15.88 7.61 29.73
C ALA A 3 16.24 7.84 28.24
N LEU A 4 15.35 7.50 27.30
CA LEU A 4 15.67 7.48 25.86
C LEU A 4 14.77 8.40 25.01
N LYS A 5 13.65 8.90 25.55
CA LYS A 5 12.66 9.67 24.78
C LYS A 5 13.26 10.89 24.07
N SER A 6 14.07 11.70 24.76
CA SER A 6 14.64 12.93 24.17
C SER A 6 15.60 12.66 23.01
N LYS A 7 16.19 11.47 22.95
CA LYS A 7 17.11 11.04 21.88
C LYS A 7 16.40 10.37 20.69
N ASN A 8 15.11 10.08 20.81
CA ASN A 8 14.35 9.27 19.86
C ASN A 8 13.01 9.92 19.47
N GLY A 9 12.99 11.24 19.32
CA GLY A 9 11.76 11.95 18.90
C GLY A 9 10.63 11.95 19.94
N ASN A 10 10.96 11.78 21.22
CA ASN A 10 10.04 11.76 22.36
C ASN A 10 9.00 10.64 22.28
N ILE A 11 7.75 10.99 22.02
CA ILE A 11 6.63 10.04 21.93
C ILE A 11 6.60 9.37 20.56
N ASN A 12 7.25 9.95 19.54
CA ASN A 12 7.29 9.38 18.19
C ASN A 12 7.93 7.99 18.15
N ILE A 13 8.81 7.66 19.10
CA ILE A 13 9.40 6.31 19.22
C ILE A 13 8.34 5.21 19.31
N LEU A 14 7.16 5.50 19.88
CA LEU A 14 6.11 4.50 20.06
C LEU A 14 5.63 3.91 18.73
N LYS A 15 5.63 4.71 17.66
CA LYS A 15 5.18 4.27 16.33
C LYS A 15 6.03 3.11 15.79
N SER A 16 7.33 3.14 16.08
CA SER A 16 8.30 2.12 15.67
C SER A 16 8.49 1.02 16.71
N THR A 17 7.49 0.78 17.56
CA THR A 17 7.51 -0.28 18.56
C THR A 17 6.14 -0.95 18.64
N PRO A 18 6.05 -2.21 19.07
CA PRO A 18 4.78 -2.90 19.25
C PRO A 18 3.80 -2.18 20.19
N TYR A 19 4.31 -1.36 21.11
CA TYR A 19 3.50 -0.63 22.08
C TYR A 19 2.54 0.39 21.48
N GLY A 20 2.79 0.88 20.26
CA GLY A 20 1.82 1.72 19.56
C GLY A 20 0.55 0.93 19.21
N ASN A 21 0.67 -0.34 18.84
CA ASN A 21 -0.47 -1.22 18.61
C ASN A 21 -1.21 -1.57 19.91
N ASN A 22 -0.50 -1.74 21.03
CA ASN A 22 -1.16 -1.92 22.33
C ASN A 22 -2.09 -0.74 22.66
N LEU A 23 -1.61 0.50 22.44
CA LEU A 23 -2.41 1.71 22.65
C LEU A 23 -3.62 1.78 21.71
N THR A 24 -3.45 1.36 20.46
CA THR A 24 -4.55 1.27 19.49
C THR A 24 -5.62 0.28 19.96
N THR A 25 -5.24 -0.89 20.48
CA THR A 25 -6.18 -1.86 21.08
C THR A 25 -6.87 -1.30 22.32
N ASP A 26 -6.12 -0.66 23.24
CA ASP A 26 -6.69 -0.04 24.44
C ASP A 26 -7.72 1.03 24.08
N PHE A 27 -7.43 1.84 23.05
CA PHE A 27 -8.35 2.86 22.55
C PHE A 27 -9.60 2.25 21.91
N ALA A 28 -9.46 1.19 21.10
CA ALA A 28 -10.59 0.48 20.51
C ALA A 28 -11.53 -0.09 21.59
N ILE A 29 -10.97 -0.76 22.60
CA ILE A 29 -11.72 -1.28 23.75
C ILE A 29 -12.47 -0.16 24.48
N ALA A 30 -11.79 0.96 24.75
CA ALA A 30 -12.41 2.11 25.39
C ALA A 30 -13.54 2.72 24.54
N ALA A 31 -13.36 2.81 23.22
CA ALA A 31 -14.36 3.33 22.30
C ALA A 31 -15.60 2.42 22.23
N ILE A 32 -15.40 1.10 22.08
CA ILE A 32 -16.50 0.12 22.08
C ILE A 32 -17.33 0.24 23.37
N LYS A 33 -16.66 0.34 24.52
CA LYS A 33 -17.34 0.48 25.81
C LYS A 33 -18.05 1.83 25.96
N GLY A 34 -17.37 2.92 25.61
CA GLY A 34 -17.84 4.28 25.82
C GLY A 34 -19.02 4.66 24.94
N GLU A 35 -18.99 4.20 23.68
CA GLU A 35 -20.05 4.44 22.70
C GLU A 35 -21.12 3.34 22.70
N GLY A 36 -20.89 2.22 23.39
CA GLY A 36 -21.82 1.11 23.46
C GLY A 36 -21.96 0.36 22.12
N LEU A 37 -20.87 0.23 21.36
CA LEU A 37 -20.91 -0.38 20.03
C LEU A 37 -21.34 -1.85 20.10
N GLY A 38 -22.30 -2.23 19.26
CA GLY A 38 -22.84 -3.60 19.18
C GLY A 38 -23.71 -4.00 20.37
N LYS A 39 -24.28 -3.03 21.11
CA LYS A 39 -25.16 -3.29 22.25
C LYS A 39 -26.64 -3.28 21.92
N ASP A 40 -27.02 -2.79 20.75
CA ASP A 40 -28.40 -2.74 20.29
C ASP A 40 -28.60 -3.47 18.95
N GLU A 41 -29.77 -3.29 18.35
CA GLU A 41 -30.19 -3.95 17.11
C GLU A 41 -29.63 -3.31 15.83
N TYR A 42 -28.94 -2.16 15.93
CA TYR A 42 -28.36 -1.45 14.80
C TYR A 42 -26.89 -1.84 14.65
N THR A 43 -26.49 -2.26 13.45
CA THR A 43 -25.10 -2.64 13.19
C THR A 43 -24.16 -1.43 13.21
N ASP A 44 -23.18 -1.46 14.11
CA ASP A 44 -22.06 -0.52 14.14
C ASP A 44 -20.87 -1.01 13.31
N VAL A 45 -20.02 -0.07 12.86
CA VAL A 45 -18.76 -0.39 12.16
C VAL A 45 -17.60 0.32 12.83
N LEU A 46 -16.63 -0.47 13.31
CA LEU A 46 -15.34 0.02 13.81
C LEU A 46 -14.24 -0.35 12.82
N ALA A 47 -13.55 0.66 12.28
CA ALA A 47 -12.36 0.47 11.46
C ALA A 47 -11.09 0.73 12.29
N LEU A 48 -10.24 -0.29 12.41
CA LEU A 48 -9.02 -0.24 13.22
C LEU A 48 -7.79 -0.49 12.33
N SER A 49 -6.74 0.32 12.53
CA SER A 49 -5.48 0.21 11.79
C SER A 49 -4.29 0.06 12.74
N TYR A 50 -3.60 -1.06 12.63
CA TYR A 50 -2.39 -1.37 13.40
C TYR A 50 -1.14 -0.95 12.63
N SER A 51 -0.70 0.29 12.78
CA SER A 51 0.35 0.88 11.95
C SER A 51 1.78 0.53 12.36
N CYS A 52 2.02 -0.07 13.54
CA CYS A 52 3.40 -0.29 14.00
C CYS A 52 4.16 -1.34 13.18
N THR A 53 3.46 -2.27 12.53
CA THR A 53 4.08 -3.25 11.61
C THR A 53 4.76 -2.55 10.44
N ASP A 54 4.16 -1.50 9.88
CA ASP A 54 4.75 -0.68 8.82
C ASP A 54 5.99 0.08 9.30
N TYR A 55 5.88 0.84 10.39
CA TYR A 55 7.02 1.60 10.94
C TYR A 55 8.19 0.71 11.36
N VAL A 56 7.93 -0.46 11.95
CA VAL A 56 8.99 -1.41 12.31
C VAL A 56 9.60 -2.02 11.04
N GLY A 57 8.78 -2.44 10.07
CA GLY A 57 9.24 -2.97 8.79
C GLY A 57 10.11 -1.98 8.01
N HIS A 58 9.71 -0.71 7.99
CA HIS A 58 10.48 0.38 7.39
C HIS A 58 11.87 0.56 8.03
N ASN A 59 11.99 0.38 9.35
CA ASN A 59 13.26 0.57 10.04
C ASN A 59 14.19 -0.65 9.96
N PHE A 60 13.63 -1.86 10.04
CA PHE A 60 14.40 -3.08 10.26
C PHE A 60 14.33 -4.11 9.12
N GLY A 61 13.32 -4.04 8.26
CA GLY A 61 13.09 -5.01 7.19
C GLY A 61 12.21 -6.20 7.61
N VAL A 62 11.68 -6.92 6.63
CA VAL A 62 10.62 -7.94 6.81
C VAL A 62 11.14 -9.26 7.40
N SER A 63 12.45 -9.53 7.33
CA SER A 63 13.10 -10.69 7.96
C SER A 63 13.76 -10.38 9.32
N SER A 64 13.47 -9.23 9.92
CA SER A 64 14.09 -8.80 11.18
C SER A 64 13.49 -9.48 12.41
N LYS A 65 14.23 -9.48 13.54
CA LYS A 65 13.68 -9.98 14.82
C LYS A 65 12.67 -8.99 15.40
N GLU A 66 12.84 -7.71 15.10
CA GLU A 66 11.96 -6.62 15.50
C GLU A 66 10.57 -6.78 14.87
N ILE A 67 10.50 -7.13 13.58
CA ILE A 67 9.19 -7.35 12.94
C ILE A 67 8.54 -8.67 13.42
N GLU A 68 9.33 -9.73 13.65
CA GLU A 68 8.85 -10.99 14.24
C GLU A 68 8.21 -10.75 15.62
N ASP A 69 8.90 -10.07 16.55
CA ASP A 69 8.36 -9.72 17.87
C ASP A 69 7.13 -8.80 17.75
N THR A 70 7.11 -7.91 16.75
CA THR A 70 5.96 -7.03 16.49
C THR A 70 4.71 -7.82 16.12
N TYR A 71 4.83 -8.84 15.26
CA TYR A 71 3.69 -9.70 14.92
C TYR A 71 3.28 -10.62 16.08
N LEU A 72 4.23 -11.17 16.85
CA LEU A 72 3.91 -11.96 18.05
C LEU A 72 3.11 -11.15 19.08
N ARG A 73 3.40 -9.85 19.22
CA ARG A 73 2.64 -8.96 20.12
C ARG A 73 1.32 -8.51 19.52
N LEU A 74 1.27 -8.29 18.21
CA LEU A 74 0.01 -8.00 17.52
C LEU A 74 -0.97 -9.17 17.66
N ASP A 75 -0.50 -10.41 17.58
CA ASP A 75 -1.31 -11.62 17.83
C ASP A 75 -1.95 -11.60 19.23
N LEU A 76 -1.17 -11.30 20.27
CA LEU A 76 -1.70 -11.13 21.64
C LEU A 76 -2.67 -9.95 21.77
N ASP A 77 -2.45 -8.85 21.05
CA ASP A 77 -3.37 -7.71 21.03
C ASP A 77 -4.71 -8.07 20.36
N LEU A 78 -4.66 -8.84 19.27
CA LEU A 78 -5.86 -9.33 18.58
C LEU A 78 -6.63 -10.32 19.46
N GLN A 79 -5.93 -11.24 20.13
CA GLN A 79 -6.55 -12.13 21.12
C GLN A 79 -7.30 -11.32 22.18
N ARG A 80 -6.65 -10.32 22.77
CA ARG A 80 -7.25 -9.46 23.81
C ARG A 80 -8.48 -8.70 23.30
N LEU A 81 -8.44 -8.21 22.05
CA LEU A 81 -9.59 -7.55 21.43
C LEU A 81 -10.75 -8.53 21.21
N PHE A 82 -10.48 -9.73 20.72
CA PHE A 82 -11.52 -10.74 20.47
C PHE A 82 -12.14 -11.27 21.76
N GLU A 83 -11.34 -11.55 22.80
CA GLU A 83 -11.86 -11.91 24.13
C GLU A 83 -12.78 -10.81 24.69
N PHE A 84 -12.40 -9.54 24.52
CA PHE A 84 -13.24 -8.43 24.93
C PHE A 84 -14.53 -8.33 24.10
N LEU A 85 -14.48 -8.56 22.79
CA LEU A 85 -15.68 -8.59 21.94
C LEU A 85 -16.61 -9.76 22.30
N ASP A 86 -16.05 -10.94 22.60
CA ASP A 86 -16.80 -12.10 23.06
C ASP A 86 -17.56 -11.80 24.36
N GLU A 87 -16.92 -11.08 25.30
CA GLU A 87 -17.54 -10.67 26.56
C GLU A 87 -18.55 -9.52 26.40
N GLN A 88 -18.25 -8.53 25.54
CA GLN A 88 -19.06 -7.32 25.44
C GLN A 88 -20.17 -7.40 24.39
N VAL A 89 -19.89 -7.93 23.21
CA VAL A 89 -20.86 -8.01 22.11
C VAL A 89 -21.52 -9.39 22.10
N GLY A 90 -20.73 -10.44 22.31
CA GLY A 90 -21.20 -11.82 22.34
C GLY A 90 -20.61 -12.66 21.21
N ILE A 91 -20.29 -13.91 21.52
CA ILE A 91 -19.80 -14.87 20.52
C ILE A 91 -20.86 -15.07 19.44
N GLY A 92 -20.48 -14.82 18.19
CA GLY A 92 -21.39 -14.96 17.04
C GLY A 92 -22.23 -13.71 16.72
N GLU A 93 -22.05 -12.62 17.48
CA GLU A 93 -22.78 -11.36 17.29
C GLU A 93 -21.94 -10.27 16.59
N TYR A 94 -20.68 -10.57 16.26
CA TYR A 94 -19.81 -9.66 15.51
C TYR A 94 -19.11 -10.36 14.35
N THR A 95 -18.79 -9.61 13.30
CA THR A 95 -17.95 -10.05 12.17
C THR A 95 -16.66 -9.25 12.13
N VAL A 96 -15.54 -9.91 11.89
CA VAL A 96 -14.24 -9.29 11.67
C VAL A 96 -13.78 -9.61 10.25
N PHE A 97 -13.30 -8.59 9.54
CA PHE A 97 -12.41 -8.80 8.41
C PHE A 97 -11.04 -8.21 8.74
N LEU A 98 -9.97 -8.93 8.42
CA LEU A 98 -8.59 -8.48 8.62
C LEU A 98 -7.83 -8.59 7.30
N THR A 99 -7.17 -7.48 6.94
CA THR A 99 -6.32 -7.37 5.75
C THR A 99 -5.15 -6.44 6.04
N ALA A 100 -4.21 -6.35 5.12
CA ALA A 100 -3.25 -5.25 5.05
C ALA A 100 -3.62 -4.30 3.90
N ASP A 101 -3.16 -3.05 4.00
CA ASP A 101 -3.19 -2.05 2.92
C ASP A 101 -2.13 -2.34 1.84
N HIS A 102 -1.01 -2.95 2.23
CA HIS A 102 0.02 -3.46 1.33
C HIS A 102 0.88 -4.55 2.00
N GLY A 103 1.70 -5.22 1.20
CA GLY A 103 2.82 -6.05 1.65
C GLY A 103 4.10 -5.21 1.80
N ALA A 104 5.26 -5.85 1.70
CA ALA A 104 6.55 -5.17 1.68
C ALA A 104 7.61 -6.04 1.01
N VAL A 105 8.60 -5.39 0.40
CA VAL A 105 9.76 -6.09 -0.16
C VAL A 105 10.78 -6.45 0.92
N GLU A 106 11.61 -7.44 0.65
CA GLU A 106 12.78 -7.72 1.47
C GLU A 106 13.86 -6.64 1.30
N VAL A 107 14.70 -6.45 2.32
CA VAL A 107 15.88 -5.57 2.26
C VAL A 107 16.76 -5.97 1.06
N PRO A 108 17.00 -5.08 0.08
CA PRO A 108 17.73 -5.45 -1.13
C PRO A 108 19.14 -5.99 -0.85
N GLN A 109 19.83 -5.47 0.17
CA GLN A 109 21.14 -5.99 0.56
C GLN A 109 21.07 -7.45 1.02
N PHE A 110 20.06 -7.82 1.83
CA PHE A 110 19.85 -9.20 2.26
C PHE A 110 19.63 -10.12 1.05
N LEU A 111 18.84 -9.68 0.07
CA LEU A 111 18.62 -10.44 -1.17
C LEU A 111 19.92 -10.60 -1.97
N MET A 112 20.69 -9.52 -2.15
CA MET A 112 21.97 -9.57 -2.88
C MET A 112 22.99 -10.48 -2.20
N ASP A 113 23.09 -10.45 -0.86
CA ASP A 113 23.97 -11.33 -0.09
C ASP A 113 23.59 -12.81 -0.27
N ASN A 114 22.30 -13.08 -0.52
CA ASN A 114 21.76 -14.40 -0.85
C ASN A 114 21.66 -14.68 -2.37
N ARG A 115 22.34 -13.89 -3.20
CA ARG A 115 22.43 -14.06 -4.67
C ARG A 115 21.09 -13.94 -5.41
N VAL A 116 20.12 -13.25 -4.82
CA VAL A 116 18.86 -12.88 -5.47
C VAL A 116 19.03 -11.50 -6.12
N PRO A 117 18.63 -11.30 -7.40
CA PRO A 117 18.68 -9.99 -8.04
C PRO A 117 17.82 -8.96 -7.29
N ALA A 118 18.45 -7.87 -6.86
CA ALA A 118 17.81 -6.76 -6.14
C ALA A 118 18.63 -5.48 -6.34
N GLY A 119 18.13 -4.33 -5.90
CA GLY A 119 18.83 -3.05 -6.11
C GLY A 119 18.38 -1.89 -5.25
N TYR A 120 19.14 -0.81 -5.36
CA TYR A 120 18.79 0.50 -4.81
C TYR A 120 18.70 1.50 -5.96
N PHE A 121 17.58 2.22 -6.01
CA PHE A 121 17.33 3.26 -6.99
C PHE A 121 17.63 4.63 -6.38
N ASN A 122 18.46 5.42 -7.07
CA ASN A 122 18.78 6.77 -6.63
C ASN A 122 17.85 7.78 -7.32
N GLY A 123 16.73 8.10 -6.67
CA GLY A 123 15.74 9.03 -7.21
C GLY A 123 16.30 10.43 -7.50
N LYS A 124 17.28 10.91 -6.72
CA LYS A 124 17.93 12.20 -6.95
C LYS A 124 18.75 12.19 -8.23
N GLU A 125 19.60 11.18 -8.41
CA GLU A 125 20.41 11.02 -9.63
C GLU A 125 19.52 10.82 -10.86
N PHE A 126 18.43 10.06 -10.72
CA PHE A 126 17.44 9.89 -11.78
C PHE A 126 16.83 11.23 -12.18
N LYS A 127 16.38 12.04 -11.20
CA LYS A 127 15.82 13.37 -11.46
C LYS A 127 16.82 14.27 -12.18
N GLU A 128 18.05 14.35 -11.71
CA GLU A 128 19.10 15.15 -12.35
C GLU A 128 19.36 14.70 -13.79
N LYS A 129 19.39 13.38 -14.07
CA LYS A 129 19.54 12.84 -15.42
C LYS A 129 18.39 13.22 -16.34
N VAL A 130 17.14 13.07 -15.89
CA VAL A 130 15.94 13.42 -16.66
C VAL A 130 15.91 14.93 -16.93
N GLU A 131 16.14 15.76 -15.92
CA GLU A 131 16.14 17.24 -16.06
C GLU A 131 17.23 17.71 -17.03
N ASN A 132 18.42 17.12 -16.98
CA ASN A 132 19.51 17.41 -17.92
C ASN A 132 19.15 16.99 -19.35
N PHE A 133 18.58 15.80 -19.52
CA PHE A 133 18.13 15.31 -20.82
C PHE A 133 17.09 16.24 -21.44
N VAL A 134 16.03 16.60 -20.70
CA VAL A 134 14.98 17.47 -21.24
C VAL A 134 15.48 18.88 -21.52
N THR A 135 16.36 19.43 -20.67
CA THR A 135 16.94 20.76 -20.89
C THR A 135 17.79 20.77 -22.15
N LYS A 136 18.62 19.73 -22.37
CA LYS A 136 19.41 19.60 -23.61
C LYS A 136 18.52 19.41 -24.84
N ARG A 137 17.41 18.68 -24.71
CA ARG A 137 16.53 18.31 -25.84
C ARG A 137 15.59 19.44 -26.27
N PHE A 138 15.08 20.20 -25.30
CA PHE A 138 14.00 21.19 -25.49
C PHE A 138 14.41 22.62 -25.15
N GLY A 139 15.62 22.84 -24.61
CA GLY A 139 16.18 24.15 -24.29
C GLY A 139 15.90 24.64 -22.86
N GLU A 140 14.97 24.00 -22.14
CA GLU A 140 14.61 24.36 -20.75
C GLU A 140 14.13 23.11 -19.99
N ASN A 141 14.22 23.15 -18.66
CA ASN A 141 13.60 22.14 -17.81
C ASN A 141 12.06 22.25 -17.83
N ILE A 142 11.42 21.22 -18.35
CA ILE A 142 9.95 21.07 -18.46
C ILE A 142 9.36 20.09 -17.42
N ILE A 143 10.17 19.59 -16.49
CA ILE A 143 9.71 18.73 -15.38
C ILE A 143 9.16 19.61 -14.26
N GLU A 144 7.94 19.30 -13.82
CA GLU A 144 7.32 19.91 -12.64
C GLU A 144 7.74 19.14 -11.38
N ASP A 145 7.57 17.81 -11.40
CA ASP A 145 7.91 16.93 -10.28
C ASP A 145 8.25 15.50 -10.75
N ILE A 146 8.97 14.76 -9.91
CA ILE A 146 9.15 13.32 -10.05
C ILE A 146 8.89 12.68 -8.69
N SER A 147 7.77 11.98 -8.58
CA SER A 147 7.30 11.34 -7.34
C SER A 147 6.40 10.16 -7.66
N ASN A 148 6.27 9.20 -6.74
CA ASN A 148 5.44 7.99 -6.90
C ASN A 148 5.67 7.27 -8.25
N GLU A 149 6.95 7.13 -8.62
CA GLU A 149 7.38 6.48 -9.86
C GLU A 149 6.74 7.11 -11.12
N GLN A 150 6.48 8.41 -11.05
CA GLN A 150 5.86 9.21 -12.10
C GLN A 150 6.64 10.49 -12.36
N ILE A 151 6.62 10.94 -13.61
CA ILE A 151 7.16 12.23 -14.04
C ILE A 151 5.98 13.13 -14.38
N PHE A 152 5.90 14.28 -13.74
CA PHE A 152 4.90 15.32 -13.98
C PHE A 152 5.52 16.42 -14.85
N LEU A 153 4.86 16.81 -15.93
CA LEU A 153 5.33 17.86 -16.82
C LEU A 153 4.71 19.22 -16.48
N ASP A 154 5.49 20.29 -16.59
CA ASP A 154 4.96 21.65 -16.52
C ASP A 154 4.21 21.97 -17.82
N HIS A 155 2.89 21.75 -17.80
CA HIS A 155 2.04 21.99 -18.97
C HIS A 155 2.00 23.46 -19.43
N LYS A 156 2.33 24.43 -18.56
CA LYS A 156 2.43 25.84 -18.98
C LYS A 156 3.68 26.05 -19.83
N LYS A 157 4.81 25.45 -19.44
CA LYS A 157 6.04 25.45 -20.23
C LYS A 157 5.90 24.68 -21.54
N LEU A 158 5.22 23.52 -21.52
CA LEU A 158 4.93 22.80 -22.78
C LEU A 158 4.18 23.70 -23.77
N LYS A 159 3.19 24.47 -23.29
CA LYS A 159 2.42 25.40 -24.12
C LYS A 159 3.27 26.56 -24.64
N SER A 160 4.10 27.19 -23.81
CA SER A 160 4.96 28.31 -24.22
C SER A 160 6.00 27.89 -25.27
N LEU A 161 6.56 26.69 -25.10
CA LEU A 161 7.53 26.09 -26.02
C LEU A 161 6.88 25.42 -27.25
N LYS A 162 5.54 25.46 -27.35
CA LYS A 162 4.76 24.80 -28.42
C LYS A 162 5.06 23.30 -28.56
N LEU A 163 5.37 22.64 -27.44
CA LEU A 163 5.60 21.20 -27.36
C LEU A 163 4.28 20.46 -27.21
N PHE A 164 4.12 19.37 -27.96
CA PHE A 164 2.93 18.54 -27.87
C PHE A 164 3.09 17.49 -26.76
N PRO A 165 2.23 17.48 -25.72
CA PRO A 165 2.43 16.63 -24.54
C PRO A 165 2.64 15.15 -24.86
N LYS A 166 1.81 14.55 -25.74
CA LYS A 166 1.93 13.13 -26.08
C LYS A 166 3.29 12.79 -26.71
N LYS A 167 3.86 13.70 -27.52
CA LYS A 167 5.19 13.50 -28.11
C LYS A 167 6.28 13.59 -27.05
N VAL A 168 6.17 14.52 -26.11
CA VAL A 168 7.12 14.66 -25.00
C VAL A 168 7.08 13.43 -24.09
N GLN A 169 5.89 12.94 -23.76
CA GLN A 169 5.70 11.70 -23.00
C GLN A 169 6.43 10.53 -23.66
N GLN A 170 6.25 10.33 -24.98
CA GLN A 170 6.92 9.25 -25.71
C GLN A 170 8.44 9.40 -25.71
N ILE A 171 8.96 10.61 -25.96
CA ILE A 171 10.41 10.87 -25.94
C ILE A 171 11.01 10.52 -24.57
N LEU A 172 10.32 10.86 -23.48
CA LEU A 172 10.76 10.53 -22.13
C LEU A 172 10.72 9.02 -21.87
N VAL A 173 9.65 8.32 -22.27
CA VAL A 173 9.57 6.85 -22.16
C VAL A 173 10.73 6.18 -22.89
N ASP A 174 10.97 6.57 -24.14
CA ASP A 174 12.03 6.02 -24.99
C ASP A 174 13.43 6.27 -24.42
N GLU A 175 13.62 7.37 -23.68
CA GLU A 175 14.88 7.68 -22.99
C GLU A 175 15.04 6.85 -21.72
N ILE A 176 14.09 6.97 -20.77
CA ILE A 176 14.27 6.46 -19.41
C ILE A 176 14.27 4.93 -19.34
N ILE A 177 13.66 4.24 -20.31
CA ILE A 177 13.66 2.77 -20.35
C ILE A 177 15.08 2.19 -20.47
N ASN A 178 16.04 2.98 -20.95
CA ASN A 178 17.45 2.59 -21.04
C ASN A 178 18.23 2.83 -19.74
N TYR A 179 17.61 3.46 -18.74
CA TYR A 179 18.29 3.76 -17.48
C TYR A 179 18.36 2.51 -16.60
N LYS A 180 19.49 2.37 -15.90
CA LYS A 180 19.69 1.27 -14.96
C LYS A 180 18.55 1.24 -13.95
N HIS A 181 18.07 0.03 -13.64
CA HIS A 181 16.98 -0.24 -12.71
C HIS A 181 15.57 0.15 -13.17
N ILE A 182 15.39 0.70 -14.37
CA ILE A 182 14.05 0.85 -14.97
C ILE A 182 13.69 -0.46 -15.69
N ASN A 183 12.54 -1.02 -15.31
CA ASN A 183 12.00 -2.25 -15.89
C ASN A 183 11.00 -1.97 -17.02
N LYS A 184 10.09 -1.02 -16.78
CA LYS A 184 9.03 -0.62 -17.70
C LYS A 184 8.82 0.89 -17.61
N ALA A 185 8.33 1.49 -18.70
CA ALA A 185 7.94 2.90 -18.75
C ALA A 185 6.74 3.07 -19.69
N TYR A 186 5.79 3.92 -19.31
CA TYR A 186 4.54 4.12 -20.05
C TYR A 186 4.16 5.59 -20.09
N THR A 187 3.51 6.00 -21.17
CA THR A 187 2.91 7.33 -21.26
C THR A 187 1.56 7.36 -20.55
N ALA A 188 1.21 8.49 -19.97
CA ALA A 188 -0.16 8.77 -19.50
C ALA A 188 -1.20 8.60 -20.62
N SER A 189 -0.80 8.91 -21.86
CA SER A 189 -1.61 8.68 -23.05
C SER A 189 -1.95 7.20 -23.23
N ALA A 190 -1.01 6.28 -23.04
CA ALA A 190 -1.26 4.83 -23.09
C ALA A 190 -2.25 4.41 -22.00
N MET A 191 -2.03 4.86 -20.75
CA MET A 191 -2.94 4.58 -19.62
C MET A 191 -4.38 5.06 -19.86
N SER A 192 -4.55 6.14 -20.61
CA SER A 192 -5.88 6.74 -20.88
C SER A 192 -6.55 6.27 -22.17
N SER A 193 -5.83 5.63 -23.10
CA SER A 193 -6.34 5.33 -24.45
C SER A 193 -6.20 3.88 -24.88
N SER A 194 -5.54 3.04 -24.07
CA SER A 194 -5.42 1.61 -24.28
C SER A 194 -6.18 0.85 -23.20
N TYR A 195 -6.36 -0.46 -23.39
CA TYR A 195 -6.85 -1.36 -22.34
C TYR A 195 -5.78 -2.42 -22.08
N PHE A 196 -5.41 -2.58 -20.81
CA PHE A 196 -4.50 -3.63 -20.38
C PHE A 196 -5.28 -4.69 -19.60
N ASP A 197 -5.19 -5.94 -20.06
CA ASP A 197 -6.00 -7.05 -19.56
C ASP A 197 -5.44 -7.70 -18.29
N SER A 198 -4.11 -7.69 -18.13
CA SER A 198 -3.40 -8.47 -17.11
C SER A 198 -2.08 -7.82 -16.68
N GLU A 199 -1.42 -8.48 -15.72
CA GLU A 199 -0.08 -8.12 -15.22
C GLU A 199 0.05 -6.70 -14.62
N ILE A 200 1.28 -6.18 -14.63
CA ILE A 200 1.68 -4.90 -14.04
C ILE A 200 1.00 -3.74 -14.76
N GLU A 201 0.81 -3.83 -16.07
CA GLU A 201 0.18 -2.81 -16.89
C GLU A 201 -1.28 -2.56 -16.47
N ALA A 202 -2.03 -3.63 -16.22
CA ALA A 202 -3.40 -3.48 -15.75
C ALA A 202 -3.45 -2.92 -14.32
N LEU A 203 -2.46 -3.23 -13.46
CA LEU A 203 -2.35 -2.63 -12.12
C LEU A 203 -2.01 -1.13 -12.19
N LEU A 204 -1.04 -0.75 -13.03
CA LEU A 204 -0.70 0.64 -13.32
C LEU A 204 -1.92 1.41 -13.82
N GLN A 205 -2.65 0.85 -14.78
CA GLN A 205 -3.84 1.48 -15.34
C GLN A 205 -4.94 1.67 -14.29
N ARG A 206 -5.14 0.71 -13.39
CA ARG A 206 -6.10 0.84 -12.27
C ARG A 206 -5.67 1.88 -11.23
N GLY A 207 -4.36 2.06 -11.02
CA GLY A 207 -3.81 3.10 -10.14
C GLY A 207 -3.74 4.48 -10.78
N TYR A 208 -3.94 4.59 -12.10
CA TYR A 208 -3.82 5.84 -12.83
C TYR A 208 -5.07 6.71 -12.70
N ASN A 209 -4.87 7.97 -12.29
CA ASN A 209 -5.91 8.99 -12.22
C ASN A 209 -5.60 10.13 -13.19
N GLN A 210 -6.46 10.35 -14.19
CA GLN A 210 -6.27 11.36 -15.24
C GLN A 210 -6.01 12.79 -14.72
N LYS A 211 -6.42 13.12 -13.50
CA LYS A 211 -6.22 14.46 -12.90
C LYS A 211 -5.06 14.54 -11.92
N ARG A 212 -4.54 13.41 -11.45
CA ARG A 212 -3.62 13.35 -10.30
C ARG A 212 -2.36 12.51 -10.54
N SER A 213 -2.34 11.72 -11.60
CA SER A 213 -1.17 10.94 -12.00
C SER A 213 -0.34 11.71 -13.02
N GLY A 214 0.96 11.42 -13.04
CA GLY A 214 1.94 12.05 -13.92
C GLY A 214 1.77 11.67 -15.38
N ASP A 215 2.57 12.34 -16.21
CA ASP A 215 2.59 12.24 -17.67
C ASP A 215 3.34 11.01 -18.19
N VAL A 216 4.31 10.53 -17.40
CA VAL A 216 5.07 9.30 -17.66
C VAL A 216 5.13 8.50 -16.37
N LEU A 217 4.77 7.22 -16.45
CA LEU A 217 4.88 6.26 -15.35
C LEU A 217 6.10 5.38 -15.62
N PHE A 218 6.84 4.99 -14.59
CA PHE A 218 7.91 4.00 -14.70
C PHE A 218 7.79 2.94 -13.61
N VAL A 219 8.40 1.78 -13.84
CA VAL A 219 8.45 0.68 -12.89
C VAL A 219 9.89 0.28 -12.71
N LEU A 220 10.33 0.13 -11.46
CA LEU A 220 11.67 -0.32 -11.15
C LEU A 220 11.81 -1.83 -11.38
N ASN A 221 13.05 -2.31 -11.54
CA ASN A 221 13.34 -3.73 -11.53
C ASN A 221 12.82 -4.39 -10.25
N PRO A 222 12.41 -5.68 -10.29
CA PRO A 222 12.01 -6.42 -9.09
C PRO A 222 13.04 -6.26 -7.97
N ALA A 223 12.55 -6.15 -6.74
CA ALA A 223 13.37 -5.94 -5.54
C ALA A 223 14.34 -4.75 -5.62
N THR A 224 14.02 -3.73 -6.43
CA THR A 224 14.75 -2.45 -6.45
C THR A 224 13.90 -1.37 -5.77
N ILE A 225 14.47 -0.71 -4.76
CA ILE A 225 13.77 0.33 -3.99
C ILE A 225 14.49 1.67 -3.98
N SER A 226 13.73 2.75 -3.90
CA SER A 226 14.25 4.10 -3.61
C SER A 226 14.15 4.40 -2.12
N TYR A 227 15.02 3.78 -1.31
CA TYR A 227 14.98 3.86 0.15
C TYR A 227 16.38 3.88 0.78
N SER A 228 16.45 4.07 2.11
CA SER A 228 17.67 3.88 2.88
C SER A 228 18.27 2.48 2.66
N ARG A 229 19.57 2.33 2.89
CA ARG A 229 20.24 1.01 2.88
C ARG A 229 19.86 0.12 4.07
N THR A 230 19.21 0.70 5.08
CA THR A 230 18.67 -0.01 6.24
C THR A 230 17.15 -0.09 6.14
N GLY A 231 16.58 -1.20 6.59
CA GLY A 231 15.14 -1.42 6.54
C GLY A 231 14.62 -1.65 5.12
N SER A 232 13.31 -1.51 4.94
CA SER A 232 12.64 -1.76 3.67
C SER A 232 11.54 -0.74 3.37
N THR A 233 10.85 -0.92 2.25
CA THR A 233 9.71 -0.12 1.83
C THR A 233 8.74 -0.98 1.03
N HIS A 234 7.67 -0.35 0.55
CA HIS A 234 6.67 -0.91 -0.33
C HIS A 234 6.31 0.13 -1.41
N GLY A 235 5.29 -0.15 -2.20
CA GLY A 235 4.74 0.75 -3.21
C GLY A 235 4.93 0.27 -4.66
N SER A 236 5.62 -0.84 -4.88
CA SER A 236 5.73 -1.44 -6.20
C SER A 236 4.48 -2.25 -6.58
N TYR A 237 4.34 -2.54 -7.87
CA TYR A 237 3.26 -3.39 -8.40
C TYR A 237 3.58 -4.88 -8.31
N MET A 238 4.65 -5.25 -7.62
CA MET A 238 5.13 -6.62 -7.52
C MET A 238 4.37 -7.38 -6.42
N ASN A 239 4.31 -8.70 -6.55
CA ASN A 239 3.50 -9.55 -5.68
C ASN A 239 3.83 -9.40 -4.18
N TYR A 240 5.10 -9.15 -3.83
CA TYR A 240 5.49 -8.95 -2.42
C TYR A 240 4.90 -7.68 -1.78
N ASP A 241 4.51 -6.68 -2.59
CA ASP A 241 3.84 -5.46 -2.12
C ASP A 241 2.31 -5.53 -2.30
N THR A 242 1.81 -6.31 -3.26
CA THR A 242 0.36 -6.35 -3.57
C THR A 242 -0.38 -7.54 -2.96
N HIS A 243 0.33 -8.58 -2.50
CA HIS A 243 -0.28 -9.76 -1.89
C HIS A 243 -0.46 -9.54 -0.39
N VAL A 244 -1.72 -9.46 0.03
CA VAL A 244 -2.12 -9.20 1.42
C VAL A 244 -3.08 -10.30 1.90
N PRO A 245 -3.13 -10.58 3.22
CA PRO A 245 -4.11 -11.52 3.75
C PRO A 245 -5.52 -10.96 3.59
N PHE A 246 -6.51 -11.84 3.40
CA PHE A 246 -7.92 -11.50 3.55
C PHE A 246 -8.56 -12.57 4.43
N LEU A 247 -8.74 -12.23 5.71
CA LEU A 247 -9.30 -13.10 6.74
C LEU A 247 -10.70 -12.61 7.10
N LEU A 248 -11.62 -13.56 7.29
CA LEU A 248 -12.98 -13.31 7.76
C LEU A 248 -13.25 -14.22 8.97
N TYR A 249 -13.93 -13.67 9.98
CA TYR A 249 -14.25 -14.38 11.22
C TYR A 249 -15.56 -13.87 11.82
N GLY A 250 -16.27 -14.74 12.55
CA GLY A 250 -17.45 -14.36 13.34
C GLY A 250 -18.79 -14.62 12.65
N ALA A 251 -19.79 -13.80 12.95
CA ALA A 251 -21.17 -13.93 12.54
C ALA A 251 -21.30 -14.09 11.02
N GLY A 252 -22.09 -15.08 10.56
CA GLY A 252 -22.35 -15.28 9.13
C GLY A 252 -21.15 -15.77 8.30
N ILE A 253 -19.99 -16.06 8.91
CA ILE A 253 -18.80 -16.55 8.21
C ILE A 253 -18.62 -18.05 8.47
N ARG A 254 -18.42 -18.82 7.39
CA ARG A 254 -18.10 -20.26 7.49
C ARG A 254 -16.59 -20.48 7.65
N LYS A 255 -16.21 -21.51 8.41
CA LYS A 255 -14.81 -21.96 8.51
C LYS A 255 -14.33 -22.55 7.17
N GLY A 256 -13.16 -22.12 6.71
CA GLY A 256 -12.50 -22.67 5.54
C GLY A 256 -11.28 -21.86 5.11
N SER A 257 -10.71 -22.24 3.97
CA SER A 257 -9.66 -21.48 3.28
C SER A 257 -9.87 -21.58 1.78
N SER A 258 -9.28 -20.65 1.03
CA SER A 258 -9.30 -20.62 -0.42
C SER A 258 -7.94 -20.17 -0.95
N TYR A 259 -7.57 -20.68 -2.11
CA TYR A 259 -6.41 -20.22 -2.90
C TYR A 259 -6.85 -19.42 -4.13
N GLU A 260 -8.15 -19.17 -4.28
CA GLU A 260 -8.68 -18.34 -5.37
C GLU A 260 -8.17 -16.92 -5.25
N TYR A 261 -7.91 -16.30 -6.40
CA TYR A 261 -7.42 -14.93 -6.44
C TYR A 261 -8.52 -13.93 -6.02
N VAL A 262 -8.26 -13.19 -4.95
CA VAL A 262 -9.13 -12.14 -4.42
C VAL A 262 -8.44 -10.78 -4.55
N LYS A 263 -9.21 -9.76 -4.93
CA LYS A 263 -8.75 -8.38 -5.00
C LYS A 263 -9.18 -7.65 -3.75
N ILE A 264 -8.38 -6.70 -3.27
CA ILE A 264 -8.73 -5.88 -2.10
C ILE A 264 -10.08 -5.15 -2.27
N ILE A 265 -10.43 -4.78 -3.50
CA ILE A 265 -11.71 -4.12 -3.84
C ILE A 265 -12.95 -5.02 -3.67
N ASP A 266 -12.75 -6.31 -3.44
CA ASP A 266 -13.81 -7.29 -3.20
C ASP A 266 -14.30 -7.28 -1.75
N ILE A 267 -13.53 -6.71 -0.81
CA ILE A 267 -13.87 -6.69 0.62
C ILE A 267 -15.15 -5.90 0.85
N ALA A 268 -15.21 -4.66 0.35
CA ALA A 268 -16.37 -3.79 0.57
C ALA A 268 -17.71 -4.39 0.08
N PRO A 269 -17.85 -4.88 -1.17
CA PRO A 269 -19.09 -5.56 -1.58
C PRO A 269 -19.37 -6.84 -0.79
N THR A 270 -18.34 -7.57 -0.37
CA THR A 270 -18.52 -8.76 0.47
C THR A 270 -19.16 -8.41 1.80
N ILE A 271 -18.65 -7.39 2.49
CA ILE A 271 -19.24 -6.94 3.76
C ILE A 271 -20.62 -6.32 3.53
N SER A 272 -20.83 -5.53 2.48
CA SER A 272 -22.16 -4.99 2.15
C SER A 272 -23.20 -6.09 1.91
N ALA A 273 -22.82 -7.15 1.19
CA ALA A 273 -23.70 -8.29 0.94
C ALA A 273 -24.02 -9.06 2.22
N LEU A 274 -23.04 -9.25 3.10
CA LEU A 274 -23.24 -9.87 4.41
C LEU A 274 -24.23 -9.08 5.27
N LEU A 275 -24.14 -7.75 5.25
CA LEU A 275 -25.00 -6.84 6.00
C LEU A 275 -26.36 -6.57 5.33
N GLY A 276 -26.59 -7.05 4.10
CA GLY A 276 -27.81 -6.76 3.35
C GLY A 276 -27.97 -5.29 2.93
N ILE A 277 -26.88 -4.54 2.80
CA ILE A 277 -26.90 -3.11 2.42
C ILE A 277 -26.43 -2.91 0.98
N SER A 278 -26.80 -1.76 0.39
CA SER A 278 -26.33 -1.34 -0.93
C SER A 278 -24.81 -1.26 -1.00
N PHE A 279 -24.26 -1.61 -2.16
CA PHE A 279 -22.83 -1.45 -2.42
C PHE A 279 -22.41 0.03 -2.48
N PRO A 280 -21.14 0.34 -2.14
CA PRO A 280 -20.57 1.65 -2.42
C PRO A 280 -20.74 2.07 -3.89
N ASN A 281 -20.92 3.37 -4.13
CA ASN A 281 -21.32 3.96 -5.42
C ASN A 281 -20.30 3.85 -6.58
N ALA A 282 -19.15 3.21 -6.36
CA ALA A 282 -18.13 2.94 -7.38
C ALA A 282 -17.47 1.56 -7.18
N THR A 283 -18.24 0.59 -6.70
CA THR A 283 -17.77 -0.78 -6.52
C THR A 283 -17.52 -1.47 -7.86
N PHE A 284 -16.27 -1.93 -8.06
CA PHE A 284 -15.87 -2.81 -9.16
C PHE A 284 -15.50 -4.22 -8.69
N GLY A 285 -15.47 -4.44 -7.37
CA GLY A 285 -15.18 -5.74 -6.77
C GLY A 285 -16.34 -6.70 -6.86
N GLN A 286 -16.06 -7.97 -6.54
CA GLN A 286 -17.04 -9.05 -6.54
C GLN A 286 -17.28 -9.55 -5.12
N VAL A 287 -18.54 -9.92 -4.82
CA VAL A 287 -18.91 -10.50 -3.53
C VAL A 287 -18.27 -11.89 -3.40
N ARG A 288 -17.52 -12.11 -2.31
CA ARG A 288 -16.92 -13.41 -1.96
C ARG A 288 -17.89 -14.26 -1.14
N SER A 289 -19.02 -14.59 -1.75
CA SER A 289 -20.13 -15.32 -1.12
C SER A 289 -19.77 -16.73 -0.63
N GLU A 290 -18.70 -17.30 -1.17
CA GLU A 290 -18.10 -18.54 -0.70
C GLU A 290 -17.58 -18.46 0.75
N ALA A 291 -17.49 -17.27 1.34
CA ALA A 291 -17.15 -17.10 2.76
C ALA A 291 -18.35 -17.19 3.71
N PHE A 292 -19.59 -17.13 3.20
CA PHE A 292 -20.77 -17.04 4.07
C PHE A 292 -21.23 -18.42 4.56
N SER A 293 -21.67 -18.49 5.81
CA SER A 293 -22.45 -19.61 6.32
C SER A 293 -23.86 -19.50 5.73
N ARG A 294 -24.31 -20.52 5.00
CA ARG A 294 -25.65 -20.58 4.42
C ARG A 294 -26.75 -20.39 5.46
#